data_AF-A0A1H0Q0D6-F1
#
_entry.id   AF-A0A1H0Q0D6-F1
#
_cell.length_a   1.000
_cell.length_b   1.000
_cell.length_c   1.000
_cell.angle_alpha   90.00
_cell.angle_beta   90.00
_cell.angle_gamma   90.00
#
_symmetry.space_group_name_H-M   'P 1'
#
loop_
_entity.id
_entity.type
_entity.pdbx_description
1 polymer ?
#
loop_
_entity_poly.entity_id
_entity_poly.type
_entity_poly.pdbx_seq_one_letter_code
_entity_poly.pdbx_strand_id
1 'polypeptide(L)'
;MRIAEHAAWDRGFPVTYLLVREDEEGEEKYWGRCAGVEGMFVDKVPPKREVLTLRGCTPAGSLLDALSPSAESTGLLGDVCVEVWDEQQPLQWWTLVDAVVLAHQPHRTDPALVDVVVGAGVEEVHAWDHTLPVSPQFRLFTASTMAASPAGHCAGVDGLFVSRRVPPSPPLHLIGCEAAESLLSVLRRPGRWDRDWVQLWALDRHGEVMYRHNFPLRIEKTRPSVLGGALIDITLADGGDDRPSLSARPIWETWYRGVPRARNTWAPYSAQGRSEWLELTANHMSGQRPDRSGGVHHLDGTFVTDVPGLHCAMAEALVGPGGYFGREWNAFKDCLSGGFGVLPPFTLIWHDADVARQALADVVSDPAEGLSYFEDIVRLLTRYGAVVELQ
;
A
#
# COMPACT_ATOMS: atom_id res chain seq x y z
N MET A 1 10.83 8.36 -23.51
CA MET A 1 12.30 8.28 -23.26
C MET A 1 12.82 6.85 -23.51
N ARG A 2 14.08 6.63 -23.93
CA ARG A 2 14.67 5.27 -24.03
C ARG A 2 15.56 4.97 -22.82
N ILE A 3 15.09 4.15 -21.89
CA ILE A 3 15.80 3.80 -20.64
C ILE A 3 17.23 3.31 -20.88
N ALA A 4 17.42 2.43 -21.88
CA ALA A 4 18.71 1.82 -22.20
C ALA A 4 19.82 2.86 -22.53
N GLU A 5 19.47 4.05 -23.00
CA GLU A 5 20.43 5.13 -23.30
C GLU A 5 20.94 5.82 -22.02
N HIS A 6 20.24 5.66 -20.89
CA HIS A 6 20.55 6.34 -19.63
C HIS A 6 21.01 5.39 -18.52
N ALA A 7 20.74 4.09 -18.66
CA ALA A 7 21.03 3.05 -17.66
C ALA A 7 22.52 2.65 -17.51
N ALA A 8 23.43 3.22 -18.30
CA ALA A 8 24.87 2.91 -18.22
C ALA A 8 25.76 4.15 -18.40
N TRP A 9 26.88 4.20 -17.68
CA TRP A 9 27.91 5.24 -17.81
C TRP A 9 29.32 4.67 -17.77
N ASP A 10 30.31 5.46 -18.18
CA ASP A 10 31.72 5.06 -18.16
C ASP A 10 32.35 5.35 -16.78
N ARG A 11 31.91 4.59 -15.77
CA ARG A 11 32.39 4.71 -14.38
C ARG A 11 32.51 3.32 -13.75
N GLY A 12 33.36 3.20 -12.72
CA GLY A 12 33.61 1.93 -12.01
C GLY A 12 32.49 1.44 -11.08
N PHE A 13 31.28 2.00 -11.18
CA PHE A 13 30.10 1.65 -10.40
C PHE A 13 28.85 1.80 -11.28
N PRO A 14 27.73 1.10 -11.00
CA PRO A 14 26.55 1.12 -11.86
C PRO A 14 25.71 2.40 -11.69
N VAL A 15 24.86 2.67 -12.68
CA VAL A 15 23.69 3.55 -12.52
C VAL A 15 22.61 2.71 -11.85
N THR A 16 22.03 3.20 -10.75
CA THR A 16 20.97 2.47 -10.05
C THR A 16 19.65 3.22 -10.05
N TYR A 17 19.66 4.52 -10.34
CA TYR A 17 18.46 5.34 -10.37
C TYR A 17 18.45 6.31 -11.56
N LEU A 18 17.26 6.49 -12.14
CA LEU A 18 16.98 7.58 -13.08
C LEU A 18 16.04 8.59 -12.40
N LEU A 19 16.29 9.87 -12.63
CA LEU A 19 15.36 10.93 -12.28
C LEU A 19 14.58 11.32 -13.54
N VAL A 20 13.26 11.21 -13.46
CA VAL A 20 12.33 11.40 -14.58
C VAL A 20 11.23 12.36 -14.15
N ARG A 21 10.79 13.23 -15.06
CA ARG A 21 9.56 14.02 -14.87
C ARG A 21 8.57 13.65 -15.95
N GLU A 22 7.35 13.35 -15.53
CA GLU A 22 6.19 13.25 -16.42
C GLU A 22 5.60 14.66 -16.58
N ASP A 23 5.31 15.07 -17.81
CA ASP A 23 4.62 16.34 -18.06
C ASP A 23 3.08 16.18 -18.04
N GLU A 24 2.36 17.28 -18.30
CA GLU A 24 0.89 17.30 -18.26
C GLU A 24 0.27 16.38 -19.32
N GLU A 25 1.02 16.06 -20.37
CA GLU A 25 0.63 15.15 -21.45
C GLU A 25 1.00 13.68 -21.17
N GLY A 26 1.64 13.38 -20.03
CA GLY A 26 2.10 12.04 -19.68
C GLY A 26 3.45 11.65 -20.30
N GLU A 27 4.18 12.58 -20.91
CA GLU A 27 5.46 12.30 -21.55
C GLU A 27 6.62 12.32 -20.55
N GLU A 28 7.33 11.18 -20.48
CA GLU A 28 8.46 10.97 -19.59
C GLU A 28 9.73 11.66 -20.12
N LYS A 29 10.24 12.62 -19.34
CA LYS A 29 11.45 13.40 -19.63
C LYS A 29 12.59 13.02 -18.68
N TYR A 30 13.72 12.61 -19.27
CA TYR A 30 14.96 12.33 -18.55
C TYR A 30 15.55 13.60 -17.93
N TRP A 31 15.82 13.57 -16.62
CA TRP A 31 16.39 14.69 -15.88
C TRP A 31 17.80 14.41 -15.35
N GLY A 32 18.13 13.15 -15.13
CA GLY A 32 19.45 12.76 -14.68
C GLY A 32 19.46 11.32 -14.21
N ARG A 33 20.63 10.89 -13.74
CA ARG A 33 20.84 9.55 -13.22
C ARG A 33 21.76 9.58 -12.02
N CYS A 34 21.60 8.65 -11.10
CA CYS A 34 22.32 8.63 -9.83
C CYS A 34 22.87 7.22 -9.53
N ALA A 35 23.96 7.19 -8.77
CA ALA A 35 24.64 5.96 -8.37
C ALA A 35 23.99 5.30 -7.14
N GLY A 36 23.22 6.06 -6.38
CA GLY A 36 22.59 5.58 -5.15
C GLY A 36 21.56 6.55 -4.60
N VAL A 37 20.84 6.08 -3.59
CA VAL A 37 19.90 6.87 -2.81
C VAL A 37 19.99 6.47 -1.34
N GLU A 38 19.94 7.44 -0.44
CA GLU A 38 19.76 7.23 0.99
C GLU A 38 18.39 7.78 1.41
N GLY A 39 17.74 7.12 2.38
CA GLY A 39 16.40 7.50 2.86
C GLY A 39 15.23 7.01 1.99
N MET A 40 15.47 6.09 1.04
CA MET A 40 14.42 5.51 0.19
C MET A 40 13.50 4.56 0.95
N PHE A 41 14.04 3.79 1.89
CA PHE A 41 13.26 2.85 2.70
C PHE A 41 13.00 3.45 4.07
N VAL A 42 11.73 3.55 4.45
CA VAL A 42 11.30 4.16 5.71
C VAL A 42 10.10 3.39 6.25
N ASP A 43 10.19 2.93 7.50
CA ASP A 43 9.01 2.41 8.19
C ASP A 43 8.09 3.58 8.56
N LYS A 44 6.80 3.44 8.28
CA LYS A 44 5.81 4.43 8.71
C LYS A 44 5.86 4.56 10.23
N VAL A 45 6.13 5.76 10.71
CA VAL A 45 6.11 6.07 12.14
C VAL A 45 4.65 6.20 12.55
N PRO A 46 4.15 5.38 13.48
CA PRO A 46 2.77 5.50 13.92
C PRO A 46 2.47 6.91 14.42
N PRO A 47 1.27 7.44 14.16
CA PRO A 47 0.85 8.74 14.66
C PRO A 47 0.94 8.80 16.18
N LYS A 48 1.13 10.01 16.70
CA LYS A 48 1.18 10.22 18.15
C LYS A 48 -0.10 9.72 18.79
N ARG A 49 0.02 8.96 19.87
CA ARG A 49 -1.14 8.50 20.64
C ARG A 49 -1.87 9.68 21.29
N GLU A 50 -3.17 9.73 21.05
CA GLU A 50 -4.11 10.74 21.51
C GLU A 50 -5.26 10.06 22.27
N VAL A 51 -6.06 10.85 22.99
CA VAL A 51 -7.27 10.39 23.65
C VAL A 51 -8.46 11.09 23.01
N LEU A 52 -9.37 10.31 22.45
CA LEU A 52 -10.60 10.78 21.81
C LEU A 52 -11.81 10.31 22.62
N THR A 53 -12.94 10.99 22.46
CA THR A 53 -14.22 10.53 23.02
C THR A 53 -15.22 10.31 21.90
N LEU A 54 -15.60 9.05 21.69
CA LEU A 54 -16.72 8.66 20.86
C LEU A 54 -18.01 8.95 21.65
N ARG A 55 -18.89 9.78 21.12
CA ARG A 55 -20.08 10.30 21.81
C ARG A 55 -21.35 9.63 21.35
N GLY A 56 -22.20 9.25 22.29
CA GLY A 56 -23.55 8.75 22.01
C GLY A 56 -23.53 7.57 21.04
N CYS A 57 -22.72 6.56 21.34
CA CYS A 57 -22.53 5.41 20.48
C CYS A 57 -23.56 4.32 20.72
N THR A 58 -23.91 3.62 19.65
CA THR A 58 -24.56 2.31 19.65
C THR A 58 -23.51 1.25 19.27
N PRO A 59 -22.89 0.58 20.24
CA PRO A 59 -21.82 -0.38 19.98
C PRO A 59 -22.32 -1.60 19.19
N ALA A 60 -21.49 -2.11 18.28
CA ALA A 60 -21.70 -3.38 17.60
C ALA A 60 -20.36 -4.11 17.46
N GLY A 61 -20.41 -5.43 17.22
CA GLY A 61 -19.22 -6.24 16.99
C GLY A 61 -18.12 -6.03 18.04
N SER A 62 -16.90 -5.81 17.57
CA SER A 62 -15.70 -5.62 18.39
C SER A 62 -15.82 -4.51 19.45
N LEU A 63 -16.54 -3.42 19.17
CA LEU A 63 -16.76 -2.37 20.17
C LEU A 63 -17.70 -2.84 21.26
N LEU A 64 -18.75 -3.57 20.92
CA LEU A 64 -19.68 -4.14 21.92
C LEU A 64 -18.94 -5.17 22.80
N ASP A 65 -18.10 -5.99 22.20
CA ASP A 65 -17.29 -6.99 22.90
C ASP A 65 -16.28 -6.30 23.84
N ALA A 66 -15.60 -5.24 23.37
CA ALA A 66 -14.66 -4.47 24.17
C ALA A 66 -15.31 -3.77 25.38
N LEU A 67 -16.59 -3.42 25.29
CA LEU A 67 -17.36 -2.79 26.37
C LEU A 67 -18.01 -3.81 27.32
N SER A 68 -17.97 -5.10 26.99
CA SER A 68 -18.58 -6.14 27.81
C SER A 68 -17.76 -6.39 29.08
N PRO A 69 -18.39 -6.52 30.26
CA PRO A 69 -17.70 -6.73 31.54
C PRO A 69 -17.13 -8.15 31.71
N SER A 70 -16.95 -8.90 30.62
CA SER A 70 -16.40 -10.26 30.67
C SER A 70 -14.91 -10.23 30.99
N ALA A 71 -14.42 -11.27 31.66
CA ALA A 71 -12.99 -11.42 31.97
C ALA A 71 -12.10 -11.61 30.72
N GLU A 72 -12.72 -11.74 29.54
CA GLU A 72 -12.05 -11.93 28.25
C GLU A 72 -11.96 -10.64 27.42
N SER A 73 -12.65 -9.57 27.82
CA SER A 73 -12.52 -8.29 27.12
C SER A 73 -11.12 -7.71 27.33
N THR A 74 -10.38 -7.55 26.23
CA THR A 74 -9.05 -6.95 26.22
C THR A 74 -9.12 -5.42 26.05
N GLY A 75 -10.29 -4.87 25.70
CA GLY A 75 -10.45 -3.47 25.31
C GLY A 75 -9.72 -3.06 24.02
N LEU A 76 -9.05 -4.01 23.33
CA LEU A 76 -8.29 -3.75 22.12
C LEU A 76 -9.23 -3.78 20.91
N LEU A 77 -9.25 -2.68 20.14
CA LEU A 77 -10.02 -2.59 18.90
C LEU A 77 -9.12 -2.77 17.65
N GLY A 78 -7.81 -2.52 17.80
CA GLY A 78 -6.89 -2.46 16.67
C GLY A 78 -7.15 -1.21 15.83
N ASP A 79 -6.92 -1.28 14.52
CA ASP A 79 -7.22 -0.17 13.64
C ASP A 79 -8.73 -0.03 13.42
N VAL A 80 -9.24 1.18 13.68
CA VAL A 80 -10.66 1.53 13.51
C VAL A 80 -10.79 2.57 12.40
N CYS A 81 -11.46 2.24 11.31
CA CYS A 81 -11.92 3.21 10.33
C CYS A 81 -13.13 3.97 10.88
N VAL A 82 -13.07 5.30 10.83
CA VAL A 82 -14.17 6.21 11.15
C VAL A 82 -14.60 6.88 9.86
N GLU A 83 -15.76 6.47 9.36
CA GLU A 83 -16.39 7.12 8.23
C GLU A 83 -17.30 8.24 8.72
N VAL A 84 -17.13 9.43 8.16
CA VAL A 84 -17.98 10.59 8.42
C VAL A 84 -18.96 10.74 7.27
N TRP A 85 -20.24 10.56 7.58
CA TRP A 85 -21.32 10.55 6.61
C TRP A 85 -22.14 11.85 6.69
N ASP A 86 -22.65 12.28 5.53
CA ASP A 86 -23.86 13.10 5.47
C ASP A 86 -25.12 12.20 5.42
N GLU A 87 -26.27 12.74 5.03
CA GLU A 87 -27.51 11.98 4.93
C GLU A 87 -27.52 10.91 3.81
N GLN A 88 -26.57 10.97 2.87
CA GLN A 88 -26.59 10.17 1.63
C GLN A 88 -25.33 9.30 1.45
N GLN A 89 -24.14 9.79 1.79
CA GLN A 89 -22.87 9.15 1.42
C GLN A 89 -21.74 9.46 2.43
N PRO A 90 -20.67 8.64 2.47
CA PRO A 90 -19.48 8.97 3.23
C PRO A 90 -18.73 10.11 2.55
N LEU A 91 -18.29 11.09 3.34
CA LEU A 91 -17.56 12.26 2.87
C LEU A 91 -16.09 12.25 3.29
N GLN A 92 -15.76 11.61 4.42
CA GLN A 92 -14.42 11.60 4.97
C GLN A 92 -14.11 10.26 5.64
N TRP A 93 -12.83 9.85 5.57
CA TRP A 93 -12.33 8.61 6.16
C TRP A 93 -11.13 8.91 7.04
N TRP A 94 -11.24 8.49 8.29
CA TRP A 94 -10.20 8.61 9.30
C TRP A 94 -9.83 7.24 9.82
N THR A 95 -8.58 7.06 10.22
CA THR A 95 -8.11 5.83 10.87
C THR A 95 -7.65 6.14 12.28
N LEU A 96 -8.26 5.48 13.26
CA LEU A 96 -7.75 5.41 14.62
C LEU A 96 -6.80 4.21 14.68
N VAL A 97 -5.51 4.50 14.62
CA VAL A 97 -4.44 3.49 14.60
C VAL A 97 -4.25 2.92 16.01
N ASP A 98 -4.26 1.58 16.11
CA ASP A 98 -4.08 0.84 17.37
C ASP A 98 -4.99 1.36 18.50
N ALA A 99 -6.28 1.46 18.20
CA ALA A 99 -7.30 1.98 19.10
C ALA A 99 -7.58 1.02 20.26
N VAL A 100 -7.64 1.59 21.46
CA VAL A 100 -7.92 0.87 22.71
C VAL A 100 -8.97 1.62 23.51
N VAL A 101 -9.98 0.90 24.00
CA VAL A 101 -10.99 1.43 24.92
C VAL A 101 -10.35 1.64 26.28
N LEU A 102 -10.38 2.90 26.76
CA LEU A 102 -9.80 3.30 28.05
C LEU A 102 -10.87 3.39 29.15
N ALA A 103 -12.06 3.86 28.78
CA ALA A 103 -13.20 4.01 29.68
C ALA A 103 -14.49 4.12 28.88
N HIS A 104 -15.62 3.85 29.52
CA HIS A 104 -16.93 4.11 28.95
C HIS A 104 -17.94 4.47 30.04
N GLN A 105 -19.00 5.19 29.66
CA GLN A 105 -20.09 5.58 30.55
C GLN A 105 -21.40 5.76 29.78
N PRO A 106 -22.58 5.61 30.42
CA PRO A 106 -23.85 5.97 29.77
C PRO A 106 -23.82 7.42 29.27
N HIS A 107 -24.38 7.65 28.09
CA HIS A 107 -24.47 8.99 27.52
C HIS A 107 -25.42 9.86 28.35
N ARG A 108 -25.09 11.16 28.48
CA ARG A 108 -25.75 12.04 29.44
C ARG A 108 -27.23 12.32 29.13
N THR A 109 -27.59 12.40 27.85
CA THR A 109 -28.95 12.75 27.41
C THR A 109 -29.81 11.53 27.08
N ASP A 110 -29.18 10.40 26.76
CA ASP A 110 -29.85 9.14 26.44
C ASP A 110 -29.07 7.96 27.06
N PRO A 111 -29.57 7.38 28.16
CA PRO A 111 -28.92 6.24 28.81
C PRO A 111 -28.83 4.97 27.97
N ALA A 112 -29.54 4.87 26.84
CA ALA A 112 -29.41 3.75 25.91
C ALA A 112 -28.13 3.84 25.05
N LEU A 113 -27.52 5.01 24.98
CA LEU A 113 -26.26 5.24 24.26
C LEU A 113 -25.08 5.26 25.23
N VAL A 114 -23.87 5.07 24.68
CA VAL A 114 -22.62 5.01 25.47
C VAL A 114 -21.62 6.05 24.96
N ASP A 115 -21.00 6.80 25.87
CA ASP A 115 -19.78 7.54 25.58
C ASP A 115 -18.56 6.64 25.83
N VAL A 116 -17.66 6.56 24.86
CA VAL A 116 -16.47 5.71 24.91
C VAL A 116 -15.21 6.57 24.77
N VAL A 117 -14.30 6.46 25.73
CA VAL A 117 -12.99 7.11 25.69
C VAL A 117 -12.02 6.12 25.08
N VAL A 118 -11.37 6.50 23.97
CA VAL A 118 -10.41 5.67 23.27
C VAL A 118 -9.04 6.33 23.24
N GLY A 119 -7.99 5.52 23.41
CA GLY A 119 -6.62 5.92 23.15
C GLY A 119 -6.20 5.37 21.81
N ALA A 120 -5.84 6.22 20.86
CA ALA A 120 -5.46 5.82 19.51
C ALA A 120 -4.50 6.84 18.89
N GLY A 121 -3.70 6.41 17.93
CA GLY A 121 -3.13 7.34 16.96
C GLY A 121 -4.19 7.76 15.94
N VAL A 122 -4.07 8.95 15.35
CA VAL A 122 -5.08 9.44 14.38
C VAL A 122 -4.41 9.75 13.06
N GLU A 123 -4.81 9.02 12.04
CA GLU A 123 -4.43 9.24 10.64
C GLU A 123 -5.64 9.69 9.84
N GLU A 124 -5.38 10.63 8.93
CA GLU A 124 -6.35 11.10 7.96
C GLU A 124 -6.01 10.46 6.62
N VAL A 125 -6.92 9.62 6.10
CA VAL A 125 -6.64 8.84 4.90
C VAL A 125 -6.99 9.65 3.66
N HIS A 126 -8.18 10.25 3.64
CA HIS A 126 -8.64 11.16 2.59
C HIS A 126 -9.72 12.11 3.14
N ALA A 127 -9.39 13.38 3.39
CA ALA A 127 -10.40 14.43 3.48
C ALA A 127 -10.18 15.46 2.36
N TRP A 128 -11.06 15.46 1.37
CA TRP A 128 -11.08 16.50 0.35
C TRP A 128 -11.55 17.85 0.91
N ASP A 129 -12.21 17.83 2.09
CA ASP A 129 -12.61 19.00 2.88
C ASP A 129 -12.82 18.59 4.35
N HIS A 130 -12.34 19.39 5.31
CA HIS A 130 -12.54 19.16 6.75
C HIS A 130 -13.86 19.74 7.28
N THR A 131 -14.74 20.23 6.41
CA THR A 131 -16.02 20.78 6.83
C THR A 131 -16.98 19.65 7.24
N LEU A 132 -17.46 19.69 8.49
CA LEU A 132 -18.48 18.75 8.96
C LEU A 132 -19.82 19.01 8.25
N PRO A 133 -20.54 17.98 7.79
CA PRO A 133 -21.90 18.14 7.31
C PRO A 133 -22.82 18.61 8.45
N VAL A 134 -24.00 19.13 8.12
CA VAL A 134 -24.95 19.71 9.09
C VAL A 134 -25.39 18.69 10.15
N SER A 135 -25.49 17.42 9.77
CA SER A 135 -25.90 16.31 10.63
C SER A 135 -24.95 15.12 10.42
N PRO A 136 -23.72 15.18 10.98
CA PRO A 136 -22.73 14.14 10.74
C PRO A 136 -23.10 12.84 11.44
N GLN A 137 -22.95 11.72 10.74
CA GLN A 137 -22.98 10.39 11.35
C GLN A 137 -21.60 9.77 11.30
N PHE A 138 -21.15 9.20 12.41
CA PHE A 138 -19.85 8.56 12.51
C PHE A 138 -20.04 7.06 12.55
N ARG A 139 -19.62 6.36 11.50
CA ARG A 139 -19.69 4.90 11.43
C ARG A 139 -18.31 4.32 11.67
N LEU A 140 -18.26 3.31 12.53
CA LEU A 140 -17.02 2.69 12.97
C LEU A 140 -16.90 1.31 12.34
N PHE A 141 -15.72 1.00 11.82
CA PHE A 141 -15.39 -0.32 11.31
C PHE A 141 -14.03 -0.76 11.81
N THR A 142 -13.92 -1.98 12.31
CA THR A 142 -12.65 -2.61 12.72
C THR A 142 -12.17 -3.60 11.68
N ALA A 143 -10.86 -3.81 11.62
CA ALA A 143 -10.09 -4.61 10.66
C ALA A 143 -9.56 -3.81 9.46
N SER A 144 -8.42 -4.28 8.94
CA SER A 144 -7.69 -3.65 7.84
C SER A 144 -8.58 -3.43 6.62
N THR A 145 -8.20 -2.46 5.79
CA THR A 145 -8.84 -1.91 4.56
C THR A 145 -9.50 -2.89 3.58
N MET A 146 -9.33 -4.19 3.77
CA MET A 146 -9.84 -5.27 2.94
C MET A 146 -11.12 -5.95 3.45
N ALA A 147 -11.51 -5.73 4.72
CA ALA A 147 -12.50 -6.55 5.41
C ALA A 147 -13.15 -5.82 6.61
N ALA A 148 -13.54 -4.56 6.43
CA ALA A 148 -13.95 -3.70 7.53
C ALA A 148 -15.27 -4.21 8.16
N SER A 149 -15.20 -4.75 9.38
CA SER A 149 -16.34 -5.26 10.13
C SER A 149 -17.00 -4.11 10.91
N PRO A 150 -18.33 -3.92 10.83
CA PRO A 150 -19.00 -2.86 11.56
C PRO A 150 -18.79 -2.97 13.08
N ALA A 151 -18.29 -1.90 13.68
CA ALA A 151 -18.04 -1.77 15.11
C ALA A 151 -19.07 -0.84 15.81
N GLY A 152 -20.03 -0.30 15.06
CA GLY A 152 -21.13 0.52 15.58
C GLY A 152 -21.17 1.91 14.95
N HIS A 153 -21.99 2.77 15.53
CA HIS A 153 -22.12 4.17 15.10
C HIS A 153 -22.18 5.11 16.31
N CYS A 154 -21.71 6.34 16.12
CA CYS A 154 -21.67 7.38 17.15
C CYS A 154 -22.24 8.69 16.62
N ALA A 155 -22.78 9.51 17.52
CA ALA A 155 -23.27 10.84 17.23
C ALA A 155 -22.14 11.88 17.05
N GLY A 156 -20.96 11.60 17.60
CA GLY A 156 -19.81 12.51 17.52
C GLY A 156 -18.48 11.85 17.88
N VAL A 157 -17.38 12.47 17.47
CA VAL A 157 -16.03 12.11 17.91
C VAL A 157 -15.27 13.37 18.35
N ASP A 158 -15.19 13.56 19.66
CA ASP A 158 -14.42 14.67 20.24
C ASP A 158 -12.93 14.42 20.02
N GLY A 159 -12.23 15.42 19.50
CA GLY A 159 -10.80 15.35 19.23
C GLY A 159 -10.43 14.84 17.82
N LEU A 160 -11.40 14.42 16.99
CA LEU A 160 -11.09 13.97 15.63
C LEU A 160 -10.59 15.13 14.75
N PHE A 161 -11.31 16.26 14.77
CA PHE A 161 -11.06 17.42 13.90
C PHE A 161 -10.12 18.48 14.50
N VAL A 162 -9.08 18.04 15.20
CA VAL A 162 -8.04 18.95 15.70
C VAL A 162 -6.93 19.08 14.67
N SER A 163 -6.39 20.29 14.52
CA SER A 163 -5.23 20.50 13.65
C SER A 163 -4.02 19.77 14.25
N ARG A 164 -3.55 18.73 13.54
CA ARG A 164 -2.35 17.97 13.89
C ARG A 164 -1.17 18.52 13.11
N ARG A 165 -0.04 18.72 13.79
CA ARG A 165 1.21 19.05 13.09
C ARG A 165 1.74 17.77 12.45
N VAL A 166 1.75 17.74 11.13
CA VAL A 166 2.44 16.69 10.38
C VAL A 166 3.93 16.84 10.64
N PRO A 167 4.63 15.80 11.14
CA PRO A 167 6.07 15.81 11.25
C PRO A 167 6.69 16.06 9.87
N PRO A 168 7.85 16.74 9.77
CA PRO A 168 8.52 16.86 8.48
C PRO A 168 8.89 15.47 7.98
N SER A 169 8.57 15.19 6.71
CA SER A 169 8.93 13.94 6.05
C SER A 169 10.46 13.77 6.06
N PRO A 170 10.99 12.58 6.36
CA PRO A 170 12.43 12.34 6.34
C PRO A 170 13.03 12.66 4.96
N PRO A 171 14.20 13.31 4.89
CA PRO A 171 14.80 13.72 3.62
C PRO A 171 15.19 12.52 2.76
N LEU A 172 15.35 12.78 1.46
CA LEU A 172 15.86 11.82 0.47
C LEU A 172 17.18 12.35 -0.10
N HIS A 173 18.23 11.54 -0.06
CA HIS A 173 19.54 11.93 -0.56
C HIS A 173 19.86 11.14 -1.82
N LEU A 174 19.92 11.83 -2.97
CA LEU A 174 20.39 11.26 -4.21
C LEU A 174 21.92 11.38 -4.25
N ILE A 175 22.60 10.26 -4.46
CA ILE A 175 24.07 10.16 -4.34
C ILE A 175 24.69 10.00 -5.72
N GLY A 176 25.71 10.80 -6.00
CA GLY A 176 26.51 10.66 -7.22
C GLY A 176 25.70 10.85 -8.50
N CYS A 177 24.93 11.93 -8.57
CA CYS A 177 24.07 12.21 -9.70
C CYS A 177 24.80 12.92 -10.84
N GLU A 178 24.56 12.46 -12.06
CA GLU A 178 24.89 13.15 -13.29
C GLU A 178 23.64 13.87 -13.81
N ALA A 179 23.63 15.19 -13.66
CA ALA A 179 22.49 16.01 -14.02
C ALA A 179 22.45 16.28 -15.54
N ALA A 180 21.31 15.99 -16.17
CA ALA A 180 21.03 16.47 -17.53
C ALA A 180 20.68 17.96 -17.51
N GLU A 181 20.59 18.60 -18.68
CA GLU A 181 20.33 20.04 -18.77
C GLU A 181 19.03 20.47 -18.08
N SER A 182 17.98 19.63 -18.12
CA SER A 182 16.73 19.88 -17.39
C SER A 182 16.97 20.01 -15.88
N LEU A 183 17.67 19.06 -15.26
CA LEU A 183 17.98 19.14 -13.84
C LEU A 183 18.95 20.28 -13.53
N LEU A 184 19.96 20.52 -14.38
CA LEU A 184 20.86 21.67 -14.23
C LEU A 184 20.08 23.00 -14.24
N SER A 185 19.05 23.13 -15.07
CA SER A 185 18.20 24.31 -15.13
C SER A 185 17.44 24.54 -13.81
N VAL A 186 16.96 23.46 -13.18
CA VAL A 186 16.32 23.49 -11.86
C VAL A 186 17.33 23.87 -10.79
N LEU A 187 18.52 23.26 -10.80
CA LEU A 187 19.57 23.52 -9.81
C LEU A 187 20.07 24.97 -9.84
N ARG A 188 20.03 25.64 -11.00
CA ARG A 188 20.33 27.07 -11.12
C ARG A 188 19.23 27.96 -10.50
N ARG A 189 17.99 27.48 -10.39
CA ARG A 189 16.81 28.22 -9.91
C ARG A 189 15.80 27.30 -9.18
N PRO A 190 16.17 26.73 -8.01
CA PRO A 190 15.40 25.67 -7.37
C PRO A 190 13.96 26.09 -7.02
N GLY A 191 13.78 27.29 -6.44
CA GLY A 191 12.47 27.78 -5.97
C GLY A 191 11.37 27.95 -7.03
N ARG A 192 11.67 27.81 -8.33
CA ARG A 192 10.65 27.82 -9.39
C ARG A 192 9.91 26.48 -9.49
N TRP A 193 10.51 25.39 -9.03
CA TRP A 193 10.06 24.02 -9.27
C TRP A 193 9.69 23.27 -7.98
N ASP A 194 9.65 23.95 -6.83
CA ASP A 194 9.44 23.39 -5.48
C ASP A 194 8.08 22.68 -5.26
N ARG A 195 7.19 22.69 -6.26
CA ARG A 195 5.86 22.06 -6.24
C ARG A 195 5.67 20.99 -7.31
N ASP A 196 6.69 20.76 -8.13
CA ASP A 196 6.61 19.76 -9.17
C ASP A 196 6.85 18.36 -8.60
N TRP A 197 6.14 17.40 -9.15
CA TRP A 197 6.37 15.98 -8.86
C TRP A 197 7.39 15.42 -9.84
N VAL A 198 8.28 14.59 -9.31
CA VAL A 198 9.27 13.86 -10.08
C VAL A 198 9.26 12.39 -9.66
N GLN A 199 9.70 11.55 -10.58
CA GLN A 199 9.82 10.12 -10.38
C GLN A 199 11.29 9.72 -10.24
N LEU A 200 11.59 8.93 -9.21
CA LEU A 200 12.84 8.19 -9.10
C LEU A 200 12.59 6.77 -9.56
N TRP A 201 13.22 6.37 -10.66
CA TRP A 201 13.11 5.02 -11.19
C TRP A 201 14.30 4.21 -10.71
N ALA A 202 14.04 3.20 -9.89
CA ALA A 202 15.06 2.23 -9.48
C ALA A 202 15.31 1.24 -10.61
N LEU A 203 16.57 0.98 -10.92
CA LEU A 203 17.00 0.05 -11.95
C LEU A 203 17.53 -1.26 -11.34
N ASP A 204 17.31 -2.37 -12.04
CA ASP A 204 18.01 -3.62 -11.76
C ASP A 204 19.46 -3.59 -12.31
N ARG A 205 20.24 -4.64 -12.06
CA ARG A 205 21.64 -4.74 -12.55
C ARG A 205 21.77 -4.77 -14.08
N HIS A 206 20.68 -5.00 -14.79
CA HIS A 206 20.63 -5.03 -16.25
C HIS A 206 20.17 -3.68 -16.83
N GLY A 207 19.79 -2.73 -15.99
CA GLY A 207 19.32 -1.41 -16.39
C GLY A 207 17.81 -1.33 -16.63
N GLU A 208 17.06 -2.37 -16.29
CA GLU A 208 15.60 -2.41 -16.42
C GLU A 208 14.92 -1.74 -15.22
N VAL A 209 13.79 -1.09 -15.43
CA VAL A 209 13.06 -0.41 -14.35
C VAL A 209 12.39 -1.44 -13.45
N MET A 210 12.79 -1.43 -12.18
CA MET A 210 12.29 -2.30 -11.12
C MET A 210 11.17 -1.63 -10.31
N TYR A 211 11.29 -0.33 -10.07
CA TYR A 211 10.36 0.42 -9.22
C TYR A 211 10.32 1.89 -9.61
N ARG A 212 9.17 2.55 -9.43
CA ARG A 212 8.99 3.99 -9.65
C ARG A 212 8.49 4.64 -8.36
N HIS A 213 9.21 5.66 -7.90
CA HIS A 213 8.86 6.40 -6.69
C HIS A 213 8.53 7.85 -7.02
N ASN A 214 7.35 8.33 -6.64
CA ASN A 214 6.96 9.72 -6.82
C ASN A 214 7.30 10.54 -5.58
N PHE A 215 7.87 11.72 -5.75
CA PHE A 215 8.15 12.64 -4.66
C PHE A 215 8.13 14.10 -5.12
N PRO A 216 7.86 15.06 -4.22
CA PRO A 216 7.92 16.48 -4.54
C PRO A 216 9.38 16.93 -4.71
N LEU A 217 9.67 17.70 -5.76
CA LEU A 217 11.01 18.20 -6.02
C LEU A 217 11.34 19.43 -5.17
N ARG A 218 11.60 19.22 -3.88
CA ARG A 218 12.07 20.28 -2.97
C ARG A 218 13.55 20.11 -2.65
N ILE A 219 14.42 20.73 -3.45
CA ILE A 219 15.87 20.65 -3.28
C ILE A 219 16.30 21.56 -2.12
N GLU A 220 16.78 20.96 -1.04
CA GLU A 220 17.32 21.68 0.12
C GLU A 220 18.78 22.06 -0.07
N LYS A 221 19.58 21.12 -0.56
CA LYS A 221 21.03 21.28 -0.66
C LYS A 221 21.62 20.47 -1.79
N THR A 222 22.65 21.02 -2.43
CA THR A 222 23.50 20.32 -3.38
C THR A 222 24.96 20.45 -2.98
N ARG A 223 25.76 19.41 -3.27
CA ARG A 223 27.20 19.42 -3.03
C ARG A 223 27.92 18.55 -4.06
N PRO A 224 29.23 18.76 -4.29
CA PRO A 224 30.04 17.78 -5.02
C PRO A 224 29.95 16.40 -4.36
N SER A 225 29.78 15.36 -5.17
CA SER A 225 29.67 13.99 -4.67
C SER A 225 31.01 13.44 -4.20
N VAL A 226 30.98 12.62 -3.15
CA VAL A 226 32.13 11.84 -2.70
C VAL A 226 32.62 10.83 -3.75
N LEU A 227 31.77 10.48 -4.73
CA LEU A 227 32.12 9.61 -5.87
C LEU A 227 32.95 10.32 -6.94
N GLY A 228 33.17 11.63 -6.80
CA GLY A 228 34.10 12.42 -7.61
C GLY A 228 33.63 12.75 -9.04
N GLY A 229 34.54 13.37 -9.79
CA GLY A 229 34.24 13.90 -11.13
C GLY A 229 33.26 15.07 -11.10
N ALA A 230 32.38 15.15 -12.11
CA ALA A 230 31.33 16.18 -12.20
C ALA A 230 30.02 15.78 -11.48
N LEU A 231 30.04 14.72 -10.66
CA LEU A 231 28.85 14.22 -9.97
C LEU A 231 28.48 15.09 -8.77
N ILE A 232 27.18 15.18 -8.50
CA ILE A 232 26.63 15.95 -7.38
C ILE A 232 25.78 15.05 -6.48
N ASP A 233 25.81 15.30 -5.18
CA ASP A 233 24.81 14.77 -4.26
C ASP A 233 23.70 15.83 -4.10
N ILE A 234 22.45 15.37 -4.10
CA ILE A 234 21.26 16.22 -3.97
C ILE A 234 20.50 15.78 -2.73
N THR A 235 20.25 16.71 -1.82
CA THR A 235 19.37 16.51 -0.66
C THR A 235 18.02 17.13 -0.95
N LEU A 236 17.00 16.30 -0.89
CA LEU A 236 15.60 16.68 -1.02
C LEU A 236 15.00 16.76 0.39
N ALA A 237 14.30 17.85 0.68
CA ALA A 237 13.70 18.10 1.98
C ALA A 237 12.58 17.09 2.32
N ASP A 238 12.00 16.47 1.30
CA ASP A 238 10.88 15.55 1.41
C ASP A 238 11.10 14.40 0.42
N GLY A 239 11.10 13.17 0.95
CA GLY A 239 11.23 11.95 0.17
C GLY A 239 9.92 11.35 -0.30
N GLY A 240 8.78 11.97 -0.02
CA GLY A 240 7.45 11.41 -0.26
C GLY A 240 7.00 10.43 0.81
N ASP A 241 5.67 10.27 0.91
CA ASP A 241 5.01 9.48 1.95
C ASP A 241 4.82 8.00 1.57
N ASP A 242 4.83 7.69 0.26
CA ASP A 242 4.64 6.34 -0.29
C ASP A 242 5.95 5.54 -0.41
N ARG A 243 6.94 5.85 0.44
CA ARG A 243 8.21 5.14 0.44
C ARG A 243 8.02 3.69 0.91
N PRO A 244 8.74 2.72 0.29
CA PRO A 244 8.71 1.34 0.74
C PRO A 244 9.24 1.19 2.16
N SER A 245 8.71 0.20 2.91
CA SER A 245 9.18 -0.08 4.27
C SER A 245 10.61 -0.65 4.28
N LEU A 246 11.25 -0.69 5.45
CA LEU A 246 12.57 -1.33 5.57
C LEU A 246 12.52 -2.82 5.21
N SER A 247 11.36 -3.46 5.35
CA SER A 247 11.17 -4.87 4.98
C SER A 247 11.24 -5.12 3.47
N ALA A 248 11.06 -4.09 2.64
CA ALA A 248 11.20 -4.18 1.18
C ALA A 248 12.65 -4.36 0.72
N ARG A 249 13.64 -3.92 1.52
CA ARG A 249 15.05 -3.91 1.14
C ARG A 249 15.60 -5.27 0.66
N PRO A 250 15.48 -6.39 1.40
CA PRO A 250 15.96 -7.70 0.94
C PRO A 250 15.26 -8.18 -0.35
N ILE A 251 14.02 -7.74 -0.57
CA ILE A 251 13.25 -8.07 -1.78
C ILE A 251 13.81 -7.27 -2.96
N TRP A 252 14.02 -5.97 -2.79
CA TRP A 252 14.67 -5.11 -3.78
C TRP A 252 16.08 -5.62 -4.12
N GLU A 253 16.85 -6.12 -3.16
CA GLU A 253 18.16 -6.73 -3.43
C GLU A 253 18.06 -8.01 -4.26
N THR A 254 16.98 -8.79 -4.09
CA THR A 254 16.68 -9.96 -4.92
C THR A 254 16.34 -9.52 -6.34
N TRP A 255 15.45 -8.55 -6.49
CA TRP A 255 15.00 -8.03 -7.78
C TRP A 255 16.08 -7.24 -8.53
N TYR A 256 17.00 -6.58 -7.81
CA TYR A 256 18.17 -5.94 -8.39
C TYR A 256 19.06 -6.97 -9.11
N ARG A 257 19.10 -8.22 -8.64
CA ARG A 257 19.76 -9.33 -9.34
C ARG A 257 18.95 -9.84 -10.54
N GLY A 258 17.92 -9.12 -10.95
CA GLY A 258 17.00 -9.49 -12.01
C GLY A 258 15.71 -10.11 -11.48
N VAL A 259 14.67 -10.03 -12.30
CA VAL A 259 13.33 -10.52 -12.00
C VAL A 259 13.36 -12.01 -11.61
N PRO A 260 12.73 -12.40 -10.48
CA PRO A 260 12.65 -13.78 -10.05
C PRO A 260 12.08 -14.71 -11.12
N ARG A 261 12.74 -15.84 -11.37
CA ARG A 261 12.32 -16.86 -12.37
C ARG A 261 11.93 -18.20 -11.76
N ALA A 262 12.25 -18.40 -10.49
CA ALA A 262 11.91 -19.61 -9.74
C ALA A 262 10.66 -19.36 -8.90
N ARG A 263 9.79 -20.38 -8.84
CA ARG A 263 8.56 -20.34 -8.04
C ARG A 263 8.86 -20.24 -6.55
N ASN A 264 7.90 -19.70 -5.79
CA ASN A 264 7.89 -19.67 -4.33
C ASN A 264 9.07 -18.92 -3.69
N THR A 265 9.75 -18.06 -4.45
CA THR A 265 10.86 -17.24 -3.92
C THR A 265 10.37 -16.14 -2.96
N TRP A 266 9.07 -15.82 -3.01
CA TRP A 266 8.38 -14.95 -2.05
C TRP A 266 8.02 -15.65 -0.73
N ALA A 267 7.98 -16.99 -0.70
CA ALA A 267 7.46 -17.77 0.43
C ALA A 267 8.21 -17.56 1.76
N PRO A 268 9.55 -17.39 1.79
CA PRO A 268 10.28 -17.20 3.04
C PRO A 268 10.02 -15.87 3.76
N TYR A 269 9.41 -14.88 3.08
CA TYR A 269 9.14 -13.57 3.67
C TYR A 269 7.92 -13.61 4.60
N SER A 270 7.83 -12.65 5.52
CA SER A 270 6.63 -12.43 6.33
C SER A 270 5.45 -11.93 5.47
N ALA A 271 4.24 -11.87 6.05
CA ALA A 271 3.08 -11.25 5.41
C ALA A 271 3.41 -9.87 4.82
N GLN A 272 4.06 -9.00 5.60
CA GLN A 272 4.48 -7.67 5.15
C GLN A 272 5.47 -7.76 3.97
N GLY A 273 6.47 -8.64 4.06
CA GLY A 273 7.42 -8.80 2.95
C GLY A 273 6.75 -9.37 1.69
N ARG A 274 5.75 -10.24 1.82
CA ARG A 274 4.94 -10.70 0.68
C ARG A 274 4.09 -9.58 0.08
N SER A 275 3.58 -8.65 0.88
CA SER A 275 2.94 -7.43 0.38
C SER A 275 3.92 -6.55 -0.40
N GLU A 276 5.13 -6.31 0.13
CA GLU A 276 6.18 -5.55 -0.57
C GLU A 276 6.61 -6.23 -1.89
N TRP A 277 6.59 -7.57 -1.93
CA TRP A 277 6.81 -8.31 -3.16
C TRP A 277 5.74 -8.01 -4.22
N LEU A 278 4.47 -7.99 -3.82
CA LEU A 278 3.36 -7.64 -4.71
C LEU A 278 3.39 -6.18 -5.17
N GLU A 279 3.85 -5.26 -4.30
CA GLU A 279 4.07 -3.87 -4.68
C GLU A 279 5.12 -3.73 -5.79
N LEU A 280 6.22 -4.49 -5.71
CA LEU A 280 7.22 -4.53 -6.76
C LEU A 280 6.68 -5.11 -8.07
N THR A 281 5.90 -6.21 -8.03
CA THR A 281 5.32 -6.79 -9.25
C THR A 281 4.35 -5.82 -9.92
N ALA A 282 3.54 -5.09 -9.14
CA ALA A 282 2.62 -4.06 -9.64
C ALA A 282 3.37 -2.92 -10.35
N ASN A 283 4.45 -2.41 -9.75
CA ASN A 283 5.24 -1.32 -10.31
C ASN A 283 6.06 -1.71 -11.54
N HIS A 284 6.50 -2.97 -11.61
CA HIS A 284 7.20 -3.53 -12.77
C HIS A 284 6.26 -3.87 -13.94
N MET A 285 4.94 -3.65 -13.83
CA MET A 285 4.02 -3.86 -14.96
C MET A 285 4.38 -2.96 -16.15
N SER A 286 5.13 -3.52 -17.10
CA SER A 286 5.52 -2.87 -18.34
C SER A 286 4.48 -3.18 -19.42
N GLY A 287 3.44 -2.34 -19.51
CA GLY A 287 2.44 -2.37 -20.58
C GLY A 287 1.47 -3.56 -20.54
N GLN A 288 0.33 -3.38 -21.22
CA GLN A 288 -0.68 -4.42 -21.37
C GLN A 288 -0.07 -5.62 -22.11
N ARG A 289 -0.12 -6.79 -21.48
CA ARG A 289 0.20 -8.05 -22.16
C ARG A 289 -1.05 -8.50 -22.91
N PRO A 290 -0.94 -8.98 -24.17
CA PRO A 290 -2.07 -9.57 -24.85
C PRO A 290 -2.62 -10.72 -24.01
N ASP A 291 -3.92 -10.67 -23.73
CA ASP A 291 -4.57 -11.69 -22.95
C ASP A 291 -4.56 -13.04 -23.66
N ARG A 292 -4.32 -14.09 -22.88
CA ARG A 292 -4.43 -15.47 -23.31
C ARG A 292 -5.50 -16.15 -22.48
N SER A 293 -6.42 -16.80 -23.17
CA SER A 293 -7.52 -17.54 -22.56
C SER A 293 -7.35 -19.05 -22.75
N GLY A 294 -7.95 -19.82 -21.86
CA GLY A 294 -7.82 -21.26 -21.78
C GLY A 294 -6.52 -21.72 -21.11
N GLY A 295 -6.34 -23.03 -21.04
CA GLY A 295 -5.18 -23.66 -20.41
C GLY A 295 -5.47 -24.16 -18.99
N VAL A 296 -4.49 -24.91 -18.47
CA VAL A 296 -4.49 -25.47 -17.11
C VAL A 296 -3.35 -24.81 -16.35
N HIS A 297 -3.69 -24.15 -15.25
CA HIS A 297 -2.77 -23.46 -14.36
C HIS A 297 -2.68 -24.23 -13.04
N HIS A 298 -1.46 -24.38 -12.52
CA HIS A 298 -1.21 -25.07 -11.27
C HIS A 298 -0.71 -24.08 -10.22
N LEU A 299 -1.50 -23.93 -9.15
CA LEU A 299 -1.17 -23.14 -7.98
C LEU A 299 -0.66 -24.07 -6.87
N ASP A 300 0.49 -23.72 -6.31
CA ASP A 300 1.09 -24.39 -5.16
C ASP A 300 0.61 -23.70 -3.87
N GLY A 301 -0.34 -24.32 -3.18
CA GLY A 301 -0.96 -23.79 -1.96
C GLY A 301 -0.11 -23.95 -0.71
N THR A 302 1.01 -24.69 -0.76
CA THR A 302 1.85 -25.02 0.40
C THR A 302 2.25 -23.81 1.24
N PHE A 303 2.46 -22.67 0.58
CA PHE A 303 2.97 -21.44 1.20
C PHE A 303 1.90 -20.35 1.41
N VAL A 304 0.64 -20.64 1.05
CA VAL A 304 -0.47 -19.69 1.15
C VAL A 304 -0.97 -19.63 2.59
N THR A 305 -0.25 -18.87 3.41
CA THR A 305 -0.45 -18.77 4.87
C THR A 305 -1.03 -17.43 5.31
N ASP A 306 -1.24 -16.51 4.37
CA ASP A 306 -1.88 -15.22 4.56
C ASP A 306 -2.38 -14.68 3.20
N VAL A 307 -3.12 -13.57 3.23
CA VAL A 307 -3.71 -12.93 2.04
C VAL A 307 -2.64 -12.52 1.01
N PRO A 308 -1.52 -11.86 1.39
CA PRO A 308 -0.45 -11.56 0.44
C PRO A 308 0.16 -12.83 -0.20
N GLY A 309 0.33 -13.91 0.57
CA GLY A 309 0.81 -15.19 0.06
C GLY A 309 -0.15 -15.81 -0.96
N LEU A 310 -1.46 -15.66 -0.77
CA LEU A 310 -2.46 -16.09 -1.75
C LEU A 310 -2.29 -15.36 -3.08
N HIS A 311 -2.17 -14.03 -3.06
CA HIS A 311 -1.98 -13.23 -4.27
C HIS A 311 -0.63 -13.50 -4.94
N CYS A 312 0.44 -13.73 -4.17
CA CYS A 312 1.72 -14.15 -4.73
C CYS A 312 1.60 -15.49 -5.48
N ALA A 313 0.96 -16.49 -4.87
CA ALA A 313 0.75 -17.80 -5.48
C ALA A 313 -0.15 -17.74 -6.72
N MET A 314 -1.22 -16.93 -6.69
CA MET A 314 -2.11 -16.70 -7.83
C MET A 314 -1.36 -16.08 -9.01
N ALA A 315 -0.62 -15.00 -8.78
CA ALA A 315 0.16 -14.35 -9.82
C ALA A 315 1.21 -15.30 -10.42
N GLU A 316 1.87 -16.11 -9.59
CA GLU A 316 2.83 -17.11 -10.06
C GLU A 316 2.19 -18.25 -10.87
N ALA A 317 0.99 -18.70 -10.49
CA ALA A 317 0.28 -19.77 -11.21
C ALA A 317 -0.22 -19.31 -12.58
N LEU A 318 -0.69 -18.06 -12.67
CA LEU A 318 -1.32 -17.51 -13.86
C LEU A 318 -0.28 -16.89 -14.81
N VAL A 319 0.55 -15.97 -14.29
CA VAL A 319 1.46 -15.14 -15.10
C VAL A 319 2.91 -15.62 -15.01
N GLY A 320 3.27 -16.35 -13.96
CA GLY A 320 4.61 -16.86 -13.70
C GLY A 320 5.39 -16.07 -12.64
N PRO A 321 6.58 -16.56 -12.22
CA PRO A 321 7.43 -15.89 -11.23
C PRO A 321 7.73 -14.44 -11.58
N GLY A 322 7.62 -13.56 -10.57
CA GLY A 322 7.77 -12.11 -10.73
C GLY A 322 6.65 -11.42 -11.52
N GLY A 323 5.58 -12.14 -11.88
CA GLY A 323 4.40 -11.58 -12.51
C GLY A 323 3.47 -10.89 -11.51
N TYR A 324 2.62 -10.00 -12.03
CA TYR A 324 1.54 -9.37 -11.27
C TYR A 324 0.19 -9.87 -11.77
N PHE A 325 -0.68 -10.20 -10.84
CA PHE A 325 -2.08 -10.54 -11.12
C PHE A 325 -2.92 -10.19 -9.89
N GLY A 326 -2.91 -8.91 -9.51
CA GLY A 326 -3.61 -8.42 -8.33
C GLY A 326 -2.80 -8.58 -7.04
N ARG A 327 -2.76 -7.53 -6.22
CA ARG A 327 -2.15 -7.53 -4.88
C ARG A 327 -3.17 -7.69 -3.75
N GLU A 328 -4.44 -7.49 -4.10
CA GLU A 328 -5.59 -7.51 -3.21
C GLU A 328 -6.84 -7.87 -4.03
N TRP A 329 -8.00 -8.03 -3.39
CA TRP A 329 -9.22 -8.57 -3.99
C TRP A 329 -9.71 -7.76 -5.21
N ASN A 330 -9.78 -6.43 -5.11
CA ASN A 330 -10.27 -5.60 -6.21
C ASN A 330 -9.28 -5.61 -7.38
N ALA A 331 -7.99 -5.49 -7.11
CA ALA A 331 -6.94 -5.59 -8.10
C ALA A 331 -6.93 -6.95 -8.80
N PHE A 332 -7.21 -8.04 -8.08
CA PHE A 332 -7.36 -9.38 -8.65
C PHE A 332 -8.61 -9.48 -9.53
N LYS A 333 -9.74 -8.95 -9.08
CA LYS A 333 -10.98 -8.84 -9.88
C LYS A 333 -10.76 -8.02 -11.16
N ASP A 334 -10.03 -6.92 -11.08
CA ASP A 334 -9.66 -6.11 -12.24
C ASP A 334 -8.79 -6.92 -13.20
N CYS A 335 -7.82 -7.69 -12.67
CA CYS A 335 -6.99 -8.58 -13.49
C CYS A 335 -7.80 -9.65 -14.24
N LEU A 336 -8.82 -10.22 -13.59
CA LEU A 336 -9.73 -11.19 -14.22
C LEU A 336 -10.60 -10.57 -15.33
N SER A 337 -10.67 -9.24 -15.40
CA SER A 337 -11.41 -8.51 -16.45
C SER A 337 -10.56 -8.28 -17.72
N GLY A 338 -9.27 -8.63 -17.71
CA GLY A 338 -8.37 -8.59 -18.87
C GLY A 338 -7.39 -7.42 -18.90
N GLY A 339 -6.39 -7.53 -19.78
CA GLY A 339 -5.26 -6.60 -19.93
C GLY A 339 -3.98 -7.00 -19.19
N PHE A 340 -4.01 -8.16 -18.51
CA PHE A 340 -2.95 -8.61 -17.59
C PHE A 340 -2.29 -9.93 -18.04
N GLY A 341 -2.62 -10.42 -19.24
CA GLY A 341 -1.92 -11.53 -19.91
C GLY A 341 -2.57 -12.90 -19.73
N VAL A 342 -3.47 -13.06 -18.75
CA VAL A 342 -4.33 -14.25 -18.59
C VAL A 342 -5.76 -13.79 -18.42
N LEU A 343 -6.67 -14.39 -19.18
CA LEU A 343 -8.09 -14.05 -19.17
C LEU A 343 -8.95 -15.33 -19.09
N PRO A 344 -9.91 -15.41 -18.16
CA PRO A 344 -10.91 -16.48 -18.14
C PRO A 344 -11.65 -16.64 -19.49
N PRO A 345 -12.13 -17.86 -19.84
CA PRO A 345 -12.11 -19.08 -19.04
C PRO A 345 -10.73 -19.76 -19.01
N PHE A 346 -10.39 -20.40 -17.90
CA PHE A 346 -9.23 -21.30 -17.73
C PHE A 346 -9.52 -22.33 -16.62
N THR A 347 -8.68 -23.36 -16.50
CA THR A 347 -8.72 -24.31 -15.37
C THR A 347 -7.60 -23.98 -14.38
N LEU A 348 -7.93 -23.84 -13.10
CA LEU A 348 -6.99 -23.68 -12.01
C LEU A 348 -7.01 -24.92 -11.12
N ILE A 349 -5.93 -25.67 -11.12
CA ILE A 349 -5.69 -26.77 -10.18
C ILE A 349 -4.93 -26.18 -8.98
N TRP A 350 -5.59 -26.15 -7.83
CA TRP A 350 -5.06 -25.59 -6.60
C TRP A 350 -4.64 -26.73 -5.66
N HIS A 351 -3.35 -26.98 -5.59
CA HIS A 351 -2.75 -27.99 -4.72
C HIS A 351 -2.65 -27.48 -3.28
N ASP A 352 -2.88 -28.35 -2.30
CA ASP A 352 -2.78 -28.02 -0.87
C ASP A 352 -3.71 -26.84 -0.48
N ALA A 353 -4.89 -26.78 -1.10
CA ALA A 353 -5.83 -25.67 -0.92
C ALA A 353 -6.32 -25.53 0.54
N ASP A 354 -6.29 -26.62 1.30
CA ASP A 354 -6.64 -26.63 2.71
C ASP A 354 -5.73 -25.75 3.57
N VAL A 355 -4.47 -25.53 3.18
CA VAL A 355 -3.56 -24.62 3.89
C VAL A 355 -4.11 -23.20 3.85
N ALA A 356 -4.48 -22.72 2.66
CA ALA A 356 -5.07 -21.40 2.47
C ALA A 356 -6.44 -21.29 3.15
N ARG A 357 -7.27 -22.33 3.01
CA ARG A 357 -8.60 -22.36 3.63
C ARG A 357 -8.53 -22.24 5.15
N GLN A 358 -7.59 -22.93 5.80
CA GLN A 358 -7.38 -22.86 7.24
C GLN A 358 -6.77 -21.52 7.66
N ALA A 359 -5.72 -21.07 6.97
CA ALA A 359 -5.02 -19.83 7.32
C ALA A 359 -5.91 -18.58 7.16
N LEU A 360 -6.88 -18.62 6.25
CA LEU A 360 -7.76 -17.50 5.93
C LEU A 360 -9.20 -17.69 6.46
N ALA A 361 -9.43 -18.67 7.32
CA ALA A 361 -10.78 -18.98 7.83
C ALA A 361 -11.43 -17.79 8.55
N ASP A 362 -10.64 -17.04 9.32
CA ASP A 362 -11.10 -15.90 10.11
C ASP A 362 -10.99 -14.55 9.37
N VAL A 363 -10.50 -14.55 8.13
CA VAL A 363 -10.43 -13.35 7.29
C VAL A 363 -11.71 -13.26 6.49
N VAL A 364 -12.63 -12.36 6.84
CA VAL A 364 -13.94 -12.23 6.18
C VAL A 364 -13.85 -11.22 5.04
N SER A 365 -14.20 -11.60 3.80
CA SER A 365 -14.15 -10.68 2.64
C SER A 365 -15.38 -9.76 2.57
N ASP A 366 -16.57 -10.33 2.82
CA ASP A 366 -17.84 -9.61 2.86
C ASP A 366 -18.59 -9.97 4.15
N PRO A 367 -18.66 -9.05 5.13
CA PRO A 367 -19.37 -9.28 6.39
C PRO A 367 -20.87 -9.57 6.20
N ALA A 368 -21.50 -9.11 5.13
CA ALA A 368 -22.91 -9.34 4.86
C ALA A 368 -23.19 -10.76 4.35
N GLU A 369 -22.25 -11.32 3.60
CA GLU A 369 -22.34 -12.69 3.07
C GLU A 369 -21.66 -13.73 3.96
N GLY A 370 -20.81 -13.31 4.91
CA GLY A 370 -20.16 -14.17 5.88
C GLY A 370 -19.13 -15.14 5.27
N LEU A 371 -18.66 -14.86 4.05
CA LEU A 371 -17.67 -15.70 3.38
C LEU A 371 -16.27 -15.36 3.87
N SER A 372 -15.48 -16.40 4.14
CA SER A 372 -14.05 -16.25 4.32
C SER A 372 -13.40 -15.79 3.01
N TYR A 373 -12.24 -15.17 3.11
CA TYR A 373 -11.49 -14.62 1.98
C TYR A 373 -11.16 -15.71 0.95
N PHE A 374 -10.82 -16.92 1.42
CA PHE A 374 -10.59 -18.06 0.56
C PHE A 374 -11.83 -18.42 -0.28
N GLU A 375 -12.99 -18.58 0.36
CA GLU A 375 -14.22 -18.97 -0.33
C GLU A 375 -14.69 -17.88 -1.30
N ASP A 376 -14.49 -16.62 -0.96
CA ASP A 376 -14.82 -15.51 -1.84
C ASP A 376 -13.91 -15.45 -3.09
N ILE A 377 -12.61 -15.73 -2.95
CA ILE A 377 -11.70 -15.81 -4.10
C ILE A 377 -12.08 -16.96 -5.05
N VAL A 378 -12.41 -18.14 -4.51
CA VAL A 378 -12.88 -19.28 -5.33
C VAL A 378 -14.18 -18.93 -6.06
N ARG A 379 -15.10 -18.28 -5.37
CA ARG A 379 -16.35 -17.81 -5.97
C ARG A 379 -16.13 -16.76 -7.05
N LEU A 380 -15.21 -15.81 -6.82
CA LEU A 380 -14.85 -14.77 -7.77
C LEU A 380 -14.28 -15.38 -9.06
N LEU A 381 -13.33 -16.32 -8.94
CA LEU A 381 -12.79 -17.08 -10.07
C LEU A 381 -13.90 -17.77 -10.87
N THR A 382 -14.81 -18.47 -10.18
CA THR A 382 -15.93 -19.18 -10.81
C THR A 382 -16.89 -18.22 -11.51
N ARG A 383 -17.19 -17.07 -10.90
CA ARG A 383 -18.05 -16.02 -11.48
C ARG A 383 -17.50 -15.46 -12.78
N TYR A 384 -16.18 -15.36 -12.90
CA TYR A 384 -15.50 -14.94 -14.12
C TYR A 384 -15.28 -16.08 -15.13
N GLY A 385 -15.74 -17.31 -14.82
CA GLY A 385 -15.71 -18.44 -15.76
C GLY A 385 -14.47 -19.33 -15.66
N ALA A 386 -13.67 -19.21 -14.61
CA ALA A 386 -12.62 -20.19 -14.33
C ALA A 386 -13.22 -21.46 -13.70
N VAL A 387 -12.66 -22.62 -14.06
CA VAL A 387 -12.92 -23.90 -13.38
C VAL A 387 -11.86 -24.07 -12.30
N VAL A 388 -12.26 -24.22 -11.04
CA VAL A 388 -11.34 -24.37 -9.91
C VAL A 388 -11.42 -25.79 -9.37
N GLU A 389 -10.30 -26.52 -9.40
CA GLU A 389 -10.15 -27.86 -8.83
C GLU A 389 -9.28 -27.75 -7.57
N LEU A 390 -9.89 -27.97 -6.40
CA LEU A 390 -9.20 -27.92 -5.11
C LEU A 390 -8.69 -29.32 -4.76
N GLN A 391 -7.38 -29.45 -4.51
CA GLN A 391 -6.68 -30.71 -4.21
C GLN A 391 -6.03 -30.68 -2.83
#